data_AF-A0A067PD52-F1
#
_entry.id   AF-A0A067PD52-F1
#
_cell.length_a   1.000
_cell.length_b   1.000
_cell.length_c   1.000
_cell.angle_alpha   90.00
_cell.angle_beta   90.00
_cell.angle_gamma   90.00
#
_symmetry.space_group_name_H-M   'P 1'
#
loop_
_entity.id
_entity.type
_entity.pdbx_description
1 polymer ?
#
loop_
_entity_poly.entity_id
_entity_poly.type
_entity_poly.pdbx_seq_one_letter_code
_entity_poly.pdbx_strand_id
1 'polypeptide(L)'
;MLPLSLLNAAQNKPMLVELKNGETFNGHLVNCDNFMNITLREVFQTSPDADRFWKVKECYIRGSTIKYIRVPDTLLDAVKDEQNRAREMGRSARGGNVSRGGAYPSFFLAFHFRLSPWGSSKAGVIACRVIIQKQRRL
;
A
#
# COMPACT_ATOMS: atom_id res chain seq x y z
N MET A 1 2.18 5.36 -1.17
CA MET A 1 2.46 3.96 -0.83
C MET A 1 2.93 3.25 -2.08
N LEU A 2 4.16 2.70 -2.08
CA LEU A 2 4.56 1.76 -3.14
C LEU A 2 3.94 0.39 -2.80
N PRO A 3 3.35 -0.33 -3.77
CA PRO A 3 2.66 -1.60 -3.53
C PRO A 3 3.56 -2.66 -2.87
N LEU A 4 4.85 -2.68 -3.26
CA LEU A 4 5.85 -3.58 -2.70
C LEU A 4 6.16 -3.29 -1.23
N SER A 5 6.13 -2.02 -0.80
CA SER A 5 6.36 -1.67 0.60
C SER A 5 5.27 -2.25 1.51
N LEU A 6 4.02 -2.31 1.04
CA LEU A 6 2.92 -2.93 1.78
C LEU A 6 3.12 -4.45 1.92
N LEU A 7 3.52 -5.13 0.85
CA LEU A 7 3.78 -6.57 0.87
C LEU A 7 4.99 -6.93 1.74
N ASN A 8 6.04 -6.10 1.73
CA ASN A 8 7.18 -6.28 2.63
C ASN A 8 6.80 -6.10 4.09
N ALA A 9 5.92 -5.15 4.41
CA ALA A 9 5.36 -5.01 5.76
C ALA A 9 4.36 -6.14 6.12
N ALA A 10 3.86 -6.88 5.14
CA ALA A 10 2.92 -7.98 5.29
C ALA A 10 3.58 -9.34 5.54
N GLN A 11 4.89 -9.39 5.75
CA GLN A 11 5.60 -10.63 6.08
C GLN A 11 5.04 -11.26 7.36
N ASN A 12 4.96 -12.59 7.34
CA ASN A 12 4.38 -13.47 8.35
C ASN A 12 2.90 -13.22 8.67
N LYS A 13 2.16 -12.52 7.81
CA LYS A 13 0.73 -12.28 7.98
C LYS A 13 -0.10 -13.14 7.03
N PRO A 14 -1.32 -13.54 7.43
CA PRO A 14 -2.21 -14.31 6.59
C PRO A 14 -2.72 -13.45 5.43
N MET A 15 -2.77 -14.03 4.24
CA MET A 15 -3.32 -13.39 3.05
C MET A 15 -3.91 -14.40 2.07
N LEU A 16 -4.85 -13.92 1.25
CA LEU A 16 -5.46 -14.69 0.17
C LEU A 16 -4.93 -14.17 -1.16
N VAL A 17 -4.45 -15.10 -1.99
CA VAL A 17 -3.92 -14.82 -3.32
C VAL A 17 -4.81 -15.50 -4.35
N GLU A 18 -5.36 -14.74 -5.29
CA GLU A 18 -6.08 -15.28 -6.45
C GLU A 18 -5.17 -15.23 -7.68
N LEU A 19 -5.05 -16.36 -8.37
CA LEU A 19 -4.29 -16.48 -9.61
C LEU A 19 -5.18 -16.16 -10.82
N LYS A 20 -4.53 -15.91 -11.97
CA LYS A 20 -5.22 -15.66 -13.25
C LYS A 20 -6.04 -16.85 -13.74
N ASN A 21 -5.66 -18.07 -13.36
CA ASN A 21 -6.39 -19.30 -13.69
C ASN A 21 -7.64 -19.52 -12.80
N GLY A 22 -7.88 -18.65 -11.82
CA GLY A 22 -9.00 -18.76 -10.88
C GLY A 22 -8.70 -19.55 -9.61
N GLU A 23 -7.54 -20.19 -9.49
CA GLU A 23 -7.14 -20.85 -8.24
C GLU A 23 -6.87 -19.82 -7.14
N THR A 24 -7.20 -20.20 -5.90
CA THR A 24 -6.93 -19.37 -4.73
C THR A 24 -6.03 -20.07 -3.74
N PHE A 25 -5.11 -19.31 -3.16
CA PHE A 25 -4.15 -19.76 -2.17
C PHE A 25 -4.32 -18.92 -0.91
N ASN A 26 -4.63 -19.56 0.20
CA ASN A 26 -4.76 -18.91 1.50
C ASN A 26 -3.64 -19.41 2.41
N GLY A 27 -2.79 -18.51 2.89
CA GLY A 27 -1.65 -18.88 3.74
C GLY A 27 -0.90 -17.66 4.26
N HIS A 28 0.25 -17.91 4.91
CA HIS A 28 1.08 -16.87 5.50
C HIS A 28 2.21 -16.47 4.55
N LEU A 29 2.39 -15.17 4.30
CA LEU A 29 3.48 -14.67 3.48
C LEU A 29 4.83 -14.84 4.18
N VAL A 30 5.74 -15.59 3.59
CA VAL A 30 7.11 -15.76 4.11
C VAL A 30 8.05 -14.75 3.49
N ASN A 31 7.99 -14.63 2.15
CA ASN A 31 8.90 -13.78 1.41
C ASN A 31 8.21 -13.21 0.16
N CYS A 32 8.63 -12.01 -0.25
CA CYS A 32 8.18 -11.34 -1.46
C CYS A 32 9.39 -10.69 -2.16
N ASP A 33 9.52 -10.91 -3.47
CA ASP A 33 10.54 -10.30 -4.31
C ASP A 33 9.98 -9.07 -5.09
N ASN A 34 10.85 -8.29 -5.72
CA ASN A 34 10.50 -7.11 -6.53
C ASN A 34 9.59 -7.44 -7.72
N PHE A 35 9.64 -8.68 -8.23
CA PHE A 35 8.74 -9.17 -9.28
C PHE A 35 7.40 -9.69 -8.73
N MET A 36 7.12 -9.50 -7.44
CA MET A 36 5.99 -10.10 -6.71
C MET A 36 5.97 -11.63 -6.74
N ASN A 37 7.14 -12.27 -6.89
CA ASN A 37 7.26 -13.69 -6.59
C ASN A 37 7.11 -13.85 -5.07
N ILE A 38 6.22 -14.74 -4.65
CA ILE A 38 5.89 -14.91 -3.23
C ILE A 38 6.07 -16.36 -2.80
N THR A 39 6.50 -16.52 -1.56
CA THR A 39 6.51 -17.81 -0.88
C THR A 39 5.49 -17.77 0.25
N LEU A 40 4.59 -18.74 0.26
CA LEU A 40 3.55 -18.89 1.28
C LEU A 40 3.77 -20.16 2.10
N ARG A 41 3.44 -20.12 3.39
CA ARG A 41 3.44 -21.28 4.29
C ARG A 41 2.05 -21.60 4.81
N GLU A 42 1.86 -22.88 5.15
CA GLU A 42 0.60 -23.42 5.67
C GLU A 42 -0.58 -23.09 4.76
N VAL A 43 -0.44 -23.47 3.50
CA VAL A 43 -1.29 -23.00 2.42
C VAL A 43 -2.46 -23.93 2.18
N PHE A 44 -3.64 -23.35 2.07
CA PHE A 44 -4.83 -24.01 1.55
C PHE A 44 -5.05 -23.55 0.12
N GLN A 45 -4.83 -24.46 -0.83
CA GLN A 45 -5.14 -24.26 -2.24
C GLN A 45 -6.58 -24.68 -2.50
N THR A 46 -7.32 -23.85 -3.22
CA THR A 46 -8.69 -24.13 -3.66
C THR A 46 -8.74 -24.13 -5.18
N SER A 47 -9.41 -25.12 -5.77
CA SER A 47 -9.66 -25.19 -7.21
C SER A 47 -10.49 -23.98 -7.69
N PRO A 48 -10.44 -23.61 -8.98
CA PRO A 48 -11.27 -22.54 -9.52
C PRO A 48 -12.78 -22.81 -9.35
N ASP A 49 -13.18 -24.08 -9.37
CA ASP A 49 -14.58 -24.51 -9.16
C ASP A 49 -14.98 -24.58 -7.67
N ALA A 50 -14.07 -24.26 -6.75
CA ALA A 50 -14.26 -24.31 -5.30
C ALA A 50 -14.68 -25.67 -4.70
N ASP A 51 -14.59 -26.75 -5.48
CA ASP A 51 -14.99 -28.11 -5.09
C ASP A 51 -13.86 -28.87 -4.36
N ARG A 52 -12.60 -28.51 -4.59
CA ARG A 52 -11.44 -29.25 -4.08
C ARG A 52 -10.47 -28.35 -3.34
N PHE A 53 -10.01 -28.85 -2.19
CA PHE A 53 -9.07 -28.16 -1.31
C PHE A 53 -7.85 -29.05 -1.05
N TRP A 54 -6.67 -28.46 -1.14
CA TRP A 54 -5.41 -29.12 -0.82
C TRP A 54 -4.66 -28.33 0.25
N LYS A 55 -4.13 -29.05 1.24
CA LYS A 55 -3.24 -28.47 2.25
C LYS A 55 -1.79 -28.71 1.83
N VAL A 56 -1.05 -27.63 1.64
CA VAL A 56 0.35 -27.63 1.21
C VAL A 56 1.18 -26.96 2.29
N LYS A 57 2.33 -27.56 2.67
CA LYS A 57 3.19 -27.01 3.72
C LYS A 57 3.81 -25.66 3.31
N GLU A 58 4.30 -25.58 2.08
CA GLU A 58 4.96 -24.41 1.52
C GLU A 58 4.69 -24.35 0.01
N CYS A 59 4.44 -23.16 -0.51
CA CYS A 59 4.11 -22.95 -1.91
C CYS A 59 4.89 -21.75 -2.45
N TYR A 60 5.46 -21.88 -3.63
CA TYR A 60 6.09 -20.80 -4.37
C TYR A 60 5.20 -20.38 -5.54
N ILE A 61 4.88 -19.09 -5.62
CA ILE A 61 4.01 -18.53 -6.66
C ILE A 61 4.76 -17.43 -7.40
N ARG A 62 4.77 -17.54 -8.74
CA ARG A 62 5.38 -16.53 -9.62
C ARG A 62 4.48 -15.30 -9.72
N GLY A 63 5.04 -14.10 -9.53
CA GLY A 63 4.26 -12.86 -9.51
C GLY A 63 3.47 -12.56 -10.80
N SER A 64 3.94 -13.05 -11.95
CA SER A 64 3.26 -12.86 -13.24
C SER A 64 1.92 -13.58 -13.36
N THR A 65 1.68 -14.64 -12.57
CA THR A 65 0.44 -15.42 -12.59
C THR A 65 -0.61 -14.89 -11.61
N ILE A 66 -0.21 -14.02 -10.67
CA ILE A 66 -1.09 -13.44 -9.66
C ILE A 66 -2.09 -12.49 -10.32
N LYS A 67 -3.36 -12.60 -9.93
CA LYS A 67 -4.43 -11.67 -10.32
C LYS A 67 -4.62 -10.57 -9.29
N TYR A 68 -4.76 -10.90 -8.01
CA TYR A 68 -4.73 -9.93 -6.92
C TYR A 68 -4.43 -10.62 -5.59
N ILE A 69 -4.00 -9.83 -4.61
CA ILE A 69 -3.77 -10.26 -3.23
C ILE A 69 -4.75 -9.52 -2.33
N ARG A 70 -5.44 -10.23 -1.43
CA ARG A 70 -6.22 -9.64 -0.34
C ARG A 70 -5.35 -9.53 0.89
N VAL A 71 -5.15 -8.29 1.32
CA VAL A 71 -4.37 -7.94 2.50
C VAL A 71 -5.35 -7.58 3.63
N PRO A 72 -5.12 -8.03 4.87
CA PRO A 72 -5.96 -7.64 6.00
C PRO A 72 -5.91 -6.13 6.26
N ASP A 73 -7.04 -5.54 6.65
CA ASP A 73 -7.17 -4.09 6.88
C ASP A 73 -6.18 -3.58 7.95
N THR A 74 -5.85 -4.40 8.94
CA THR A 74 -4.89 -4.06 10.01
C THR A 74 -3.50 -3.70 9.49
N LEU A 75 -3.11 -4.24 8.33
CA LEU A 75 -1.85 -3.89 7.68
C LEU A 75 -1.87 -2.52 7.02
N LEU A 76 -3.02 -2.13 6.46
CA LEU A 76 -3.16 -0.85 5.78
C LEU A 76 -2.99 0.30 6.76
N ASP A 77 -3.52 0.16 7.97
CA ASP A 77 -3.43 1.20 8.98
C ASP A 77 -2.02 1.28 9.59
N ALA A 78 -1.39 0.14 9.89
CA ALA A 78 -0.01 0.10 10.37
C ALA A 78 0.99 0.76 9.40
N VAL A 79 0.84 0.53 8.10
CA VAL A 79 1.75 1.13 7.10
C VAL A 79 1.47 2.63 6.91
N LYS A 80 0.23 3.09 7.04
CA LYS A 80 -0.09 4.53 7.03
C LYS A 80 0.54 5.24 8.22
N ASP A 81 0.44 4.65 9.41
CA ASP A 81 1.00 5.23 10.63
C ASP A 81 2.53 5.33 10.55
N GLU A 82 3.19 4.30 10.01
CA GLU A 82 4.64 4.31 9.79
C GLU A 82 5.07 5.42 8.82
N GLN A 83 4.32 5.61 7.72
CA GLN A 83 4.62 6.71 6.79
C GLN A 83 4.38 8.10 7.38
N ASN A 84 3.37 8.25 8.24
CA ASN A 84 3.11 9.51 8.92
C ASN A 84 4.23 9.83 9.91
N ARG A 85 4.69 8.86 10.71
CA ARG A 85 5.84 9.03 11.62
C ARG A 85 7.12 9.40 10.87
N ALA A 86 7.43 8.72 9.76
CA ALA A 86 8.60 9.05 8.94
C ALA A 86 8.54 10.48 8.38
N ARG A 87 7.35 10.97 8.03
CA ARG A 87 7.15 12.36 7.56
C ARG A 87 7.26 13.38 8.69
N GLU A 88 6.78 13.06 9.89
CA GLU A 88 6.87 13.94 11.07
C GLU A 88 8.32 14.09 11.54
N MET A 89 9.09 12.99 11.56
CA MET A 89 10.52 13.03 11.86
C MET A 89 11.33 13.89 10.88
N GLY A 90 10.95 13.89 9.60
CA GLY A 90 11.58 14.75 8.58
C GLY A 90 11.25 16.25 8.71
N ARG A 91 10.17 16.61 9.43
CA ARG A 91 9.81 18.01 9.71
C ARG A 91 10.56 18.55 10.92
N SER A 92 10.77 17.75 11.97
CA SER A 92 11.56 18.18 13.14
C SER A 92 13.04 18.42 12.82
N ALA A 93 13.60 17.80 11.78
CA ALA A 93 14.98 18.06 11.34
C ALA A 93 15.15 19.38 10.53
N ARG A 94 14.06 20.03 10.11
CA ARG A 94 14.08 21.32 9.38
C ARG A 94 13.53 22.51 10.17
N GLY A 95 13.10 22.30 11.42
CA GLY A 95 12.45 23.31 12.25
C GLY A 95 13.34 24.06 13.24
N GLY A 96 14.66 23.87 13.20
CA GLY A 96 15.58 24.35 14.23
C GLY A 96 16.64 25.31 13.74
N ASN A 97 16.30 26.44 13.10
CA ASN A 97 17.07 27.70 13.24
C ASN A 97 16.38 28.92 12.59
N VAL A 98 15.37 29.52 13.22
CA VAL A 98 15.08 30.96 13.00
C VAL A 98 14.72 31.59 14.34
N SER A 99 15.73 32.12 15.01
CA SER A 99 15.58 33.12 16.06
C SER A 99 16.72 34.12 15.93
N ARG A 100 16.47 35.22 15.20
CA ARG A 100 17.14 36.50 15.42
C ARG A 100 16.41 37.65 14.72
N GLY A 101 15.55 38.32 15.49
CA GLY A 101 15.49 39.77 15.67
C GLY A 101 15.14 40.68 14.48
N GLY A 102 14.10 41.50 14.66
CA GLY A 102 13.95 42.76 13.92
C GLY A 102 12.51 43.24 13.82
N ALA A 103 12.08 44.06 14.78
CA ALA A 103 10.84 44.82 14.71
C ALA A 103 10.95 45.99 13.72
N TYR A 104 9.93 46.22 12.88
CA TYR A 104 9.39 47.55 12.51
C TYR A 104 7.93 47.40 12.01
N PRO A 105 7.03 48.38 12.29
CA PRO A 105 5.58 48.24 12.12
C PRO A 105 5.05 48.81 10.80
N SER A 106 3.80 48.43 10.51
CA SER A 106 2.82 49.09 9.63
C SER A 106 3.25 49.44 8.21
N PHE A 107 2.74 48.69 7.22
CA PHE A 107 2.05 49.28 6.08
C PHE A 107 1.04 48.28 5.51
N PHE A 108 -0.23 48.68 5.58
CA PHE A 108 -1.32 48.13 4.80
C PHE A 108 -0.93 48.05 3.32
N LEU A 109 -1.06 46.87 2.72
CA LEU A 109 -1.43 46.73 1.32
C LEU A 109 -2.05 45.35 1.11
N ALA A 110 -3.38 45.34 1.23
CA ALA A 110 -4.19 44.32 0.60
C ALA A 110 -4.01 44.42 -0.91
N PHE A 111 -3.46 43.39 -1.53
CA PHE A 111 -3.69 43.10 -2.95
C PHE A 111 -4.21 41.67 -3.08
N HIS A 112 -5.52 41.61 -3.27
CA HIS A 112 -6.22 40.51 -3.90
C HIS A 112 -5.53 40.13 -5.21
N PHE A 113 -5.10 38.88 -5.37
CA PHE A 113 -4.94 38.28 -6.70
C PHE A 113 -5.26 36.78 -6.69
N ARG A 114 -6.55 36.52 -6.91
CA ARG A 114 -7.09 35.62 -7.93
C ARG A 114 -6.69 34.14 -7.90
N LEU A 115 -7.67 33.32 -7.51
CA LEU A 115 -7.81 31.94 -7.96
C LEU A 115 -7.67 31.85 -9.49
N SER A 116 -6.90 30.87 -9.96
CA SER A 116 -7.11 30.22 -11.26
C SER A 116 -6.62 28.77 -11.17
N PRO A 117 -7.47 27.78 -11.46
CA PRO A 117 -7.14 26.36 -11.39
C PRO A 117 -6.52 25.91 -12.73
N TRP A 118 -5.27 25.44 -12.71
CA TRP A 118 -4.69 24.78 -13.88
C TRP A 118 -5.01 23.29 -13.83
N GLY A 119 -5.96 22.89 -14.67
CA GLY A 119 -6.30 21.50 -14.90
C GLY A 119 -5.34 20.79 -15.86
N SER A 120 -5.47 19.47 -15.83
CA SER A 120 -5.17 18.54 -16.92
C SER A 120 -3.95 17.64 -16.74
N SER A 121 -4.30 16.38 -16.46
CA SER A 121 -3.78 15.19 -17.12
C SER A 121 -2.28 14.91 -17.00
N LYS A 122 -1.98 13.90 -16.17
CA LYS A 122 -1.35 12.67 -16.67
C LYS A 122 -1.53 11.54 -15.67
N ALA A 123 -2.02 10.43 -16.20
CA ALA A 123 -2.23 9.18 -15.53
C ALA A 123 -0.96 8.73 -14.81
N GLY A 124 -1.07 8.59 -13.49
CA GLY A 124 -0.13 7.86 -12.65
C GLY A 124 -0.82 6.68 -11.99
N VAL A 125 -1.71 6.01 -12.74
CA VAL A 125 -2.26 4.72 -12.34
C VAL A 125 -1.15 3.69 -12.54
N ILE A 126 -0.25 3.62 -11.56
CA ILE A 126 0.33 2.32 -11.25
C ILE A 126 -0.89 1.53 -10.77
N ALA A 127 -1.42 0.71 -11.67
CA ALA A 127 -2.44 -0.26 -11.36
C ALA A 127 -1.86 -1.14 -10.25
N CYS A 128 -2.15 -0.73 -9.01
CA CYS A 128 -2.02 -1.57 -7.85
C CYS A 128 -2.97 -2.71 -8.15
N ARG A 129 -2.42 -3.83 -8.61
CA ARG A 129 -3.12 -5.08 -8.80
C ARG A 129 -3.41 -5.72 -7.43
N VAL A 130 -3.89 -4.88 -6.53
CA VAL A 130 -4.35 -5.12 -5.17
C VAL A 130 -5.69 -4.39 -5.19
N ILE A 131 -6.71 -5.06 -5.72
CA ILE A 131 -8.09 -4.61 -5.58
C ILE A 131 -8.39 -4.72 -4.08
N ILE A 132 -8.16 -3.63 -3.35
CA ILE A 132 -8.68 -3.44 -2.01
C ILE A 132 -10.19 -3.33 -2.17
N GLN A 133 -10.87 -4.48 -2.12
CA GLN A 133 -12.32 -4.61 -2.05
C GLN A 133 -12.80 -4.02 -0.72
N LYS A 134 -12.91 -2.70 -0.66
CA LYS A 134 -13.60 -2.00 0.42
C LYS A 134 -14.62 -1.05 -0.21
N GLN A 135 -15.82 -1.58 -0.48
CA GLN A 135 -17.14 -0.95 -0.29
C GLN A 135 -18.21 -1.57 -1.20
N ARG A 136 -19.07 -2.43 -0.63
CA ARG A 136 -20.55 -2.43 -0.74
C ARG A 136 -21.13 -3.72 -0.14
N ARG A 137 -21.25 -3.73 1.17
CA ARG A 137 -22.33 -4.42 1.89
C ARG A 137 -22.85 -3.42 2.90
N LEU A 138 -23.82 -2.63 2.46
CA LEU A 138 -24.98 -2.04 3.13
C LEU A 138 -25.71 -1.21 2.05
#